data_AF-A0A1Q3QLX9-F1
#
_entry.id   AF-A0A1Q3QLX9-F1
#
_cell.length_a   1.000
_cell.length_b   1.000
_cell.length_c   1.000
_cell.angle_alpha   90.00
_cell.angle_beta   90.00
_cell.angle_gamma   90.00
#
_symmetry.space_group_name_H-M   'P 1'
#
loop_
_entity.id
_entity.type
_entity.pdbx_description
1 polymer ?
#
loop_
_entity_poly.entity_id
_entity_poly.type
_entity_poly.pdbx_seq_one_letter_code
_entity_poly.pdbx_strand_id
1 'polypeptide(L)'
;MKIRLDKARAIEAKAIVARAFRNGPIEDLHAGKVCPVCSADPNYSRISDAEMKALMKAAVNQIYKLLWLRDHDIDGYAEAVGHGHRYSRHWDDPDI
;
A
#
# COMPACT_ATOMS: atom_id res chain seq x y z
N MET A 1 17.93 18.85 9.07
CA MET A 1 18.46 17.50 9.38
C MET A 1 18.10 16.56 8.22
N LYS A 2 19.07 16.08 7.43
CA LYS A 2 18.78 15.05 6.41
C LYS A 2 18.58 13.73 7.16
N ILE A 3 17.33 13.36 7.42
CA ILE A 3 17.00 12.01 7.89
C ILE A 3 17.51 11.04 6.82
N ARG A 4 18.55 10.27 7.15
CA ARG A 4 19.01 9.20 6.26
C ARG A 4 17.93 8.13 6.24
N LEU A 5 17.54 7.69 5.05
CA LEU A 5 16.62 6.58 4.88
C LEU A 5 17.21 5.33 5.55
N ASP A 6 16.46 4.75 6.47
CA ASP A 6 16.79 3.45 7.04
C ASP A 6 16.48 2.38 5.99
N LYS A 7 17.54 1.71 5.49
CA LYS A 7 17.40 0.71 4.43
C LYS A 7 16.65 -0.53 4.90
N ALA A 8 16.85 -0.97 6.14
CA ALA A 8 16.19 -2.15 6.67
C ALA A 8 14.68 -1.91 6.77
N ARG A 9 14.29 -0.76 7.34
CA ARG A 9 12.87 -0.35 7.41
C ARG A 9 12.26 -0.13 6.03
N ALA A 10 13.03 0.39 5.06
CA ALA A 10 12.56 0.51 3.69
C ALA A 10 12.33 -0.85 3.00
N ILE A 11 13.14 -1.87 3.31
CA ILE A 11 12.95 -3.24 2.82
C ILE A 11 11.70 -3.84 3.47
N GLU A 12 11.56 -3.73 4.79
CA GLU A 12 10.40 -4.22 5.53
C GLU A 12 9.09 -3.60 4.99
N ALA A 13 9.05 -2.26 4.82
CA ALA A 13 7.89 -1.58 4.27
C ALA A 13 7.52 -2.06 2.86
N LYS A 14 8.53 -2.28 2.00
CA LYS A 14 8.31 -2.84 0.65
C LYS A 14 7.77 -4.27 0.70
N ALA A 15 8.30 -5.10 1.59
CA ALA A 15 7.86 -6.49 1.75
C ALA A 15 6.42 -6.57 2.27
N ILE A 16 6.05 -5.75 3.27
CA ILE A 16 4.68 -5.66 3.79
C ILE A 16 3.71 -5.26 2.68
N VAL A 17 3.99 -4.18 1.95
CA VAL A 17 3.12 -3.72 0.85
C VAL A 17 3.02 -4.76 -0.26
N ALA A 18 4.13 -5.42 -0.61
CA ALA A 18 4.12 -6.47 -1.61
C ALA A 18 3.20 -7.62 -1.19
N ARG A 19 3.28 -8.06 0.07
CA ARG A 19 2.51 -9.20 0.58
C ARG A 19 1.04 -8.89 0.88
N ALA A 20 0.76 -7.73 1.48
CA ALA A 20 -0.56 -7.37 1.96
C ALA A 20 -1.42 -6.64 0.93
N PHE A 21 -0.80 -6.06 -0.11
CA PHE A 21 -1.53 -5.25 -1.09
C PHE A 21 -1.22 -5.62 -2.52
N ARG A 22 0.06 -5.69 -2.93
CA ARG A 22 0.40 -5.97 -4.33
C ARG A 22 0.00 -7.37 -4.76
N ASN A 23 0.33 -8.37 -3.94
CA ASN A 23 0.03 -9.78 -4.20
C ASN A 23 -1.41 -10.11 -3.76
N GLY A 24 -2.37 -9.35 -4.29
CA GLY A 24 -3.79 -9.48 -4.01
C GLY A 24 -4.61 -9.08 -5.23
N PRO A 25 -5.93 -8.86 -5.09
CA PRO A 25 -6.82 -8.60 -6.23
C PRO A 25 -6.42 -7.41 -7.13
N ILE A 26 -5.58 -6.49 -6.62
CA ILE A 26 -5.06 -5.38 -7.43
C ILE A 26 -4.12 -5.84 -8.54
N GLU A 27 -3.51 -7.02 -8.39
CA GLU A 27 -2.69 -7.63 -9.44
C GLU A 27 -3.55 -8.07 -10.61
N ASP A 28 -4.73 -8.63 -10.38
CA ASP A 28 -5.66 -9.00 -11.45
C ASP A 28 -6.18 -7.77 -12.21
N LEU A 29 -6.36 -6.63 -11.50
CA LEU A 29 -6.70 -5.35 -12.13
C LEU A 29 -5.57 -4.78 -13.00
N HIS A 30 -4.33 -5.15 -12.69
CA HIS A 30 -3.14 -4.74 -13.42
C HIS A 30 -2.81 -5.71 -14.56
N ALA A 31 -3.06 -7.00 -14.37
CA ALA A 31 -2.82 -8.08 -15.31
C ALA A 31 -3.82 -8.00 -16.47
N GLY A 32 -3.39 -7.41 -17.58
CA GLY A 32 -4.16 -7.35 -18.81
C GLY A 32 -3.46 -6.51 -19.87
N LYS A 33 -4.00 -6.49 -21.09
CA LYS A 33 -3.52 -5.55 -22.13
C LYS A 33 -4.15 -4.19 -21.90
N VAL A 34 -3.50 -3.08 -22.24
CA VAL A 34 -4.17 -1.77 -22.22
C VAL A 34 -5.15 -1.70 -23.40
N CYS A 35 -6.46 -1.59 -23.17
CA CYS A 35 -7.41 -1.34 -24.27
C CYS A 35 -7.48 0.16 -24.56
N PRO A 36 -7.27 0.60 -25.82
CA PRO A 36 -7.45 2.00 -26.20
C PRO A 36 -8.93 2.45 -26.29
N VAL A 37 -9.90 1.53 -26.17
CA VAL A 37 -11.33 1.79 -26.46
C VAL A 37 -12.29 1.28 -25.37
N CYS A 38 -11.83 0.41 -24.47
CA CYS A 38 -12.69 -0.35 -23.56
C CYS A 38 -12.37 -0.01 -22.11
N SER A 39 -13.34 0.49 -21.34
CA SER A 39 -13.24 0.69 -19.89
C SER A 39 -13.87 -0.43 -19.06
N ALA A 40 -14.49 -1.44 -19.70
CA ALA A 40 -15.34 -2.43 -19.01
C ALA A 40 -14.97 -3.91 -19.22
N ASP A 41 -14.09 -4.25 -20.17
CA ASP A 41 -13.71 -5.64 -20.43
C ASP A 41 -12.60 -6.09 -19.45
N PRO A 42 -12.84 -7.13 -18.62
CA PRO A 42 -11.88 -7.62 -17.62
C PRO A 42 -10.60 -8.22 -18.21
N ASN A 43 -10.53 -8.50 -19.52
CA ASN A 43 -9.31 -8.96 -20.18
C ASN A 43 -8.27 -7.84 -20.40
N TYR A 44 -8.65 -6.59 -20.10
CA TYR A 44 -7.78 -5.43 -20.23
C TYR A 44 -7.39 -4.87 -18.86
N SER A 45 -6.15 -4.41 -18.78
CA SER A 45 -5.59 -3.78 -17.60
C SER A 45 -6.37 -2.51 -17.29
N ARG A 46 -6.82 -2.39 -16.04
CA ARG A 46 -7.53 -1.21 -15.52
C ARG A 46 -6.60 -0.25 -14.80
N ILE A 47 -5.39 -0.70 -14.49
CA ILE A 47 -4.36 0.06 -13.79
C ILE A 47 -3.08 -0.03 -14.62
N SER A 48 -2.62 1.09 -15.17
CA SER A 48 -1.34 1.14 -15.89
C SER A 48 -0.14 0.87 -14.96
N ASP A 49 1.01 0.51 -15.55
CA ASP A 49 2.26 0.38 -14.79
C ASP A 49 2.63 1.64 -14.00
N ALA A 50 2.36 2.81 -14.57
CA ALA A 50 2.64 4.09 -13.93
C ALA A 50 1.76 4.31 -12.70
N GLU A 51 0.45 4.03 -12.81
CA GLU A 51 -0.49 4.10 -11.70
C GLU A 51 -0.14 3.08 -10.62
N MET A 52 0.12 1.84 -11.03
CA MET A 52 0.54 0.77 -10.12
C MET A 52 1.80 1.18 -9.35
N LYS A 53 2.83 1.71 -10.02
CA LYS A 53 4.05 2.21 -9.37
C LYS A 53 3.76 3.34 -8.38
N ALA A 54 2.88 4.27 -8.74
CA ALA A 54 2.49 5.38 -7.86
C ALA A 54 1.76 4.88 -6.60
N LEU A 55 0.80 3.95 -6.76
CA LEU A 55 0.07 3.32 -5.67
C LEU A 55 1.01 2.58 -4.71
N MET A 56 1.91 1.73 -5.24
CA MET A 56 2.88 1.01 -4.43
C MET A 56 3.81 1.98 -3.69
N LYS A 57 4.29 3.03 -4.36
CA LYS A 57 5.19 4.01 -3.73
C LYS A 57 4.49 4.76 -2.59
N ALA A 58 3.23 5.16 -2.77
CA ALA A 58 2.44 5.81 -1.73
C ALA A 58 2.25 4.90 -0.51
N ALA A 59 1.86 3.64 -0.74
CA ALA A 59 1.70 2.65 0.32
C ALA A 59 3.02 2.39 1.08
N VAL A 60 4.13 2.20 0.36
CA VAL A 60 5.45 1.98 0.98
C VAL A 60 5.89 3.15 1.84
N ASN A 61 5.63 4.39 1.41
CA ASN A 61 5.95 5.57 2.21
C ASN A 61 5.14 5.59 3.52
N GLN A 62 3.85 5.21 3.49
CA GLN A 62 3.01 5.17 4.69
C GLN A 62 3.44 4.07 5.64
N ILE A 63 3.68 2.84 5.15
CA ILE A 63 4.18 1.75 6.00
C ILE A 63 5.54 2.11 6.60
N TYR A 64 6.46 2.69 5.81
CA TYR A 64 7.74 3.15 6.34
C TYR A 64 7.56 4.15 7.49
N LYS A 65 6.64 5.12 7.34
CA LYS A 65 6.32 6.10 8.39
C LYS A 65 5.74 5.41 9.63
N LEU A 66 4.78 4.50 9.47
CA LEU A 66 4.18 3.78 10.58
C LEU A 66 5.20 2.92 11.33
N LEU A 67 6.08 2.20 10.62
CA LEU A 67 7.17 1.45 11.23
C LEU A 67 8.14 2.38 11.98
N TRP A 68 8.42 3.56 11.44
CA TRP A 68 9.28 4.52 12.12
C TRP A 68 8.64 5.04 13.41
N LEU A 69 7.35 5.40 13.36
CA LEU A 69 6.59 5.83 14.53
C LEU A 69 6.54 4.72 15.59
N ARG A 70 6.20 3.48 15.22
CA ARG A 70 6.16 2.34 16.14
C ARG A 70 7.44 2.21 16.97
N ASP A 71 8.59 2.45 16.35
CA ASP A 71 9.89 2.25 16.99
C ASP A 71 10.41 3.49 17.74
N HIS A 72 9.90 4.70 17.47
CA HIS A 72 10.47 5.98 17.99
C HIS A 72 9.45 6.91 18.66
N ASP A 73 8.16 6.72 18.42
CA ASP A 73 7.05 7.58 18.86
C ASP A 73 5.76 6.76 18.92
N ILE A 74 5.58 6.04 20.04
CA ILE A 74 4.45 5.13 20.22
C ILE A 74 3.11 5.86 20.29
N ASP A 75 3.09 7.10 20.81
CA ASP A 75 1.88 7.93 20.87
C ASP A 75 1.48 8.37 19.45
N GLY A 76 2.44 8.83 18.65
CA GLY A 76 2.22 9.15 17.24
C GLY A 76 1.80 7.93 16.40
N TYR A 77 2.32 6.75 16.72
CA TYR A 77 1.86 5.49 16.10
C TYR A 77 0.40 5.19 16.47
N ALA A 78 0.04 5.28 17.75
CA ALA A 78 -1.32 5.05 18.23
C ALA A 78 -2.33 6.04 17.61
N GLU A 79 -1.96 7.32 17.48
CA GLU A 79 -2.77 8.32 16.78
C GLU A 79 -2.96 7.96 15.31
N ALA A 80 -1.89 7.57 14.61
CA ALA A 80 -1.95 7.19 13.20
C ALA A 80 -2.83 5.95 12.97
N VAL A 81 -2.71 4.92 13.82
CA VAL A 81 -3.59 3.74 13.79
C VAL A 81 -5.04 4.13 14.10
N GLY A 82 -5.26 4.97 15.12
CA GLY A 82 -6.58 5.47 15.47
C GLY A 82 -7.24 6.27 14.35
N HIS A 83 -6.47 7.05 13.58
CA HIS A 83 -6.96 7.74 12.39
C HIS A 83 -7.33 6.76 11.29
N GLY A 84 -6.49 5.76 11.03
CA GLY A 84 -6.78 4.68 10.07
C GLY A 84 -8.06 3.92 10.43
N HIS A 85 -8.23 3.57 11.71
CA HIS A 85 -9.41 2.87 12.21
C HIS A 85 -10.71 3.61 11.92
N ARG A 86 -10.72 4.95 11.91
CA ARG A 86 -11.93 5.73 11.57
C ARG A 86 -12.44 5.42 10.16
N TYR A 87 -11.56 5.09 9.22
CA TYR A 87 -11.92 4.73 7.85
C TYR A 87 -12.18 3.24 7.67
N SER A 88 -11.55 2.39 8.49
CA SER A 88 -11.66 0.93 8.37
C SER A 88 -12.65 0.29 9.33
N ARG A 89 -13.31 1.04 10.21
CA ARG A 89 -14.23 0.53 11.25
C ARG A 89 -15.44 -0.27 10.73
N HIS A 90 -15.67 -0.26 9.42
CA HIS A 90 -16.77 -0.99 8.76
C HIS A 90 -16.27 -1.98 7.71
N TRP A 91 -14.96 -2.22 7.67
CA TRP A 91 -14.39 -3.24 6.81
C TRP A 91 -14.57 -4.60 7.48
N ASP A 92 -14.60 -5.65 6.67
CA ASP A 92 -14.68 -7.01 7.18
C ASP A 92 -13.42 -7.36 7.98
N ASP A 93 -13.61 -8.15 9.03
CA ASP A 93 -12.50 -8.70 9.81
C ASP A 93 -11.70 -9.72 8.97
N PRO A 94 -10.44 -10.01 9.32
CA PRO A 94 -9.65 -11.01 8.61
C PRO A 94 -10.23 -12.43 8.71
N ASP A 95 -10.27 -13.15 7.59
CA ASP A 95 -10.49 -14.59 7.57
C ASP A 95 -9.25 -15.30 8.17
N ILE A 96 -9.46 -16.25 9.10
CA ILE A 96 -8.41 -17.02 9.80
C ILE A 96 -8.42 -18.51 9.46
#